data_AF-A0A6D0IG57-F1
#
_entry.id   AF-A0A6D0IG57-F1
#
_cell.length_a   1.000
_cell.length_b   1.000
_cell.length_c   1.000
_cell.angle_alpha   90.00
_cell.angle_beta   90.00
_cell.angle_gamma   90.00
#
_symmetry.space_group_name_H-M   'P 1'
#
loop_
_entity.id
_entity.type
_entity.pdbx_description
1 polymer ?
#
loop_
_entity_poly.entity_id
_entity_poly.type
_entity_poly.pdbx_seq_one_letter_code
_entity_poly.pdbx_strand_id
1 'polypeptide(L)'
;ITNSLPAAFALSENKDITLVVCGGTVRHKTRSMHGSIAERSLQDINADLMFVGADGIDAVNGITTFNEGYSISGAMVTAANKVIAVLDSSKFNRRGFNQVLPIEKIDIIITDDAVSEVDKLALQKTRVKLITV
;
A
#
# COMPACT_ATOMS: atom_id res chain seq x y z
N ILE A 1 11.16 -2.53 -7.06
CA ILE A 1 10.23 -3.61 -7.46
C ILE A 1 8.79 -3.09 -7.42
N THR A 2 7.90 -3.51 -8.33
CA THR A 2 6.49 -3.09 -8.31
C THR A 2 5.56 -4.14 -8.92
N ASN A 3 4.34 -4.25 -8.40
CA ASN A 3 3.25 -5.00 -9.05
C ASN A 3 2.30 -4.08 -9.85
N SER A 4 2.54 -2.78 -9.88
CA SER A 4 1.69 -1.80 -10.56
C SER A 4 2.19 -1.58 -11.99
N LEU A 5 1.37 -1.91 -13.00
CA LEU A 5 1.72 -1.64 -14.39
C LEU A 5 1.87 -0.13 -14.68
N PRO A 6 1.01 0.77 -14.15
CA PRO A 6 1.24 2.21 -14.27
C PRO A 6 2.59 2.66 -13.72
N ALA A 7 2.98 2.16 -12.55
CA ALA A 7 4.29 2.51 -11.97
C ALA A 7 5.44 1.91 -12.80
N ALA A 8 5.31 0.67 -13.25
CA ALA A 8 6.29 0.04 -14.11
C ALA A 8 6.49 0.84 -15.40
N PHE A 9 5.41 1.25 -16.05
CA PHE A 9 5.46 2.06 -17.27
C PHE A 9 6.15 3.40 -17.03
N ALA A 10 5.72 4.16 -16.00
CA ALA A 10 6.30 5.45 -15.64
C ALA A 10 7.80 5.39 -15.32
N LEU A 11 8.28 4.25 -14.81
CA LEU A 11 9.68 4.06 -14.44
C LEU A 11 10.53 3.40 -15.54
N SER A 12 9.90 2.73 -16.52
CA SER A 12 10.59 1.89 -17.50
C SER A 12 11.51 2.63 -18.47
N GLU A 13 11.26 3.93 -18.69
CA GLU A 13 12.09 4.75 -19.60
C GLU A 13 13.35 5.29 -18.90
N ASN A 14 13.40 5.24 -17.57
CA ASN A 14 14.55 5.70 -16.81
C ASN A 14 15.62 4.61 -16.72
N LYS A 15 16.69 4.78 -17.49
CA LYS A 15 17.81 3.83 -17.59
C LYS A 15 18.66 3.72 -16.31
N ASP A 16 18.55 4.67 -15.39
CA ASP A 16 19.25 4.64 -14.10
C ASP A 16 18.53 3.78 -13.06
N ILE A 17 17.32 3.31 -13.36
CA ILE A 17 16.51 2.48 -12.47
C ILE A 17 16.61 1.01 -12.89
N THR A 18 17.11 0.16 -11.98
CA THR A 18 16.91 -1.29 -12.12
C THR A 18 15.47 -1.62 -11.71
N LEU A 19 14.58 -1.69 -12.70
CA LEU A 19 13.16 -1.95 -12.50
C LEU A 19 12.85 -3.45 -12.52
N VAL A 20 12.47 -3.98 -11.35
CA VAL A 20 11.87 -5.32 -11.23
C VAL A 20 10.35 -5.19 -11.22
N VAL A 21 9.66 -5.90 -12.10
CA VAL A 21 8.19 -5.95 -12.17
C VAL A 21 7.71 -7.32 -11.73
N CYS A 22 6.78 -7.36 -10.78
CA CYS A 22 6.18 -8.63 -10.34
C CYS A 22 5.44 -9.28 -11.51
N GLY A 23 5.62 -10.60 -11.69
CA GLY A 23 4.83 -11.40 -12.64
C GLY A 23 3.42 -11.69 -12.12
N GLY A 24 2.72 -12.62 -12.78
CA GLY A 24 1.39 -13.11 -12.35
C GLY A 24 0.24 -12.65 -13.23
N THR A 25 -0.95 -12.53 -12.65
CA THR A 25 -2.19 -12.21 -13.38
C THR A 25 -2.56 -10.74 -13.22
N VAL A 26 -2.89 -10.09 -14.34
CA VAL A 26 -3.33 -8.69 -14.34
C VAL A 26 -4.75 -8.57 -13.81
N ARG A 27 -4.94 -7.73 -12.79
CA ARG A 27 -6.26 -7.25 -12.38
C ARG A 27 -6.57 -5.94 -13.11
N HIS A 28 -7.43 -6.00 -14.12
CA HIS A 28 -7.72 -4.86 -14.99
C HIS A 28 -8.19 -3.60 -14.27
N LYS A 29 -9.01 -3.72 -13.21
CA LYS A 29 -9.55 -2.57 -12.46
C LYS A 29 -8.45 -1.66 -11.88
N THR A 30 -7.37 -2.24 -11.37
CA THR A 30 -6.23 -1.51 -10.79
C THR A 30 -4.99 -1.51 -11.68
N ARG A 31 -5.01 -2.27 -12.77
CA ARG A 31 -3.83 -2.55 -13.62
C ARG A 31 -2.62 -2.97 -12.79
N SER A 32 -2.86 -3.90 -11.85
CA SER A 32 -1.81 -4.46 -10.99
C SER A 32 -1.73 -5.98 -11.14
N MET A 33 -0.57 -6.53 -10.84
CA MET A 33 -0.24 -7.95 -10.92
C MET A 33 -0.53 -8.63 -9.58
N HIS A 34 -1.14 -9.81 -9.64
CA HIS A 34 -1.64 -10.56 -8.50
C HIS A 34 -1.37 -12.06 -8.63
N GLY A 35 -1.65 -12.77 -7.54
CA GLY A 35 -1.56 -14.22 -7.45
C GLY A 35 -0.19 -14.72 -7.01
N SER A 36 -0.07 -16.04 -6.91
CA SER A 36 1.11 -16.70 -6.33
C SER A 36 2.43 -16.38 -7.03
N ILE A 37 2.42 -16.15 -8.35
CA ILE A 37 3.62 -15.73 -9.09
C ILE A 37 4.08 -14.34 -8.64
N ALA A 38 3.15 -13.41 -8.46
CA ALA A 38 3.44 -12.06 -8.01
C ALA A 38 3.98 -12.08 -6.56
N GLU A 39 3.34 -12.85 -5.68
CA GLU A 39 3.77 -13.03 -4.29
C GLU A 39 5.15 -13.67 -4.18
N ARG A 40 5.44 -14.72 -4.97
CA ARG A 40 6.75 -15.38 -5.00
C ARG A 40 7.86 -14.46 -5.49
N SER A 41 7.56 -13.51 -6.38
CA SER A 41 8.57 -12.54 -6.83
C SER A 41 9.06 -11.59 -5.73
N LEU A 42 8.38 -11.57 -4.57
CA LEU A 42 8.77 -10.81 -3.39
C LEU A 42 9.53 -11.66 -2.36
N GLN A 43 9.67 -12.97 -2.58
CA GLN A 43 10.52 -13.82 -1.73
C GLN A 43 11.97 -13.37 -1.85
N ASP A 44 12.67 -13.34 -0.72
CA ASP A 44 14.07 -12.92 -0.60
C ASP A 44 14.36 -11.47 -1.01
N ILE A 45 13.31 -10.67 -1.23
CA ILE A 45 13.45 -9.22 -1.39
C ILE A 45 13.55 -8.58 -0.01
N ASN A 46 14.55 -7.71 0.15
CA ASN A 46 14.66 -6.78 1.26
C ASN A 46 14.56 -5.36 0.71
N ALA A 47 13.38 -4.75 0.82
CA ALA A 47 13.12 -3.39 0.40
C ALA A 47 13.21 -2.42 1.59
N ASP A 48 13.84 -1.27 1.38
CA ASP A 48 13.87 -0.22 2.39
C ASP A 48 12.47 0.36 2.64
N LEU A 49 11.72 0.57 1.57
CA LEU A 49 10.42 1.24 1.58
C LEU A 49 9.39 0.45 0.76
N MET A 50 8.19 0.34 1.31
CA MET A 50 6.99 -0.06 0.59
C MET A 50 6.02 1.11 0.54
N PHE A 51 5.53 1.43 -0.66
CA PHE A 51 4.41 2.34 -0.86
C PHE A 51 3.15 1.55 -1.18
N VAL A 52 2.05 1.86 -0.49
CA VAL A 52 0.78 1.14 -0.64
C VAL A 52 -0.41 2.11 -0.64
N GLY A 53 -1.37 1.85 -1.54
CA GLY A 53 -2.64 2.57 -1.56
C GLY A 53 -3.71 1.90 -0.70
N ALA A 54 -4.85 2.57 -0.54
CA ALA A 54 -5.98 2.06 0.22
C ALA A 54 -7.32 2.34 -0.47
N ASP A 55 -8.27 1.41 -0.36
CA ASP A 55 -9.69 1.68 -0.65
C ASP A 55 -10.38 2.30 0.58
N GLY A 56 -9.90 1.97 1.78
CA GLY A 56 -10.31 2.55 3.04
C GLY A 56 -9.27 2.37 4.13
N ILE A 57 -9.23 3.30 5.09
CA ILE A 57 -8.33 3.25 6.24
C ILE A 57 -8.99 3.82 7.49
N ASP A 58 -8.68 3.26 8.65
CA ASP A 58 -8.96 3.88 9.94
C ASP A 58 -7.93 3.46 11.00
N ALA A 59 -7.82 4.24 12.08
CA ALA A 59 -6.82 4.05 13.13
C ALA A 59 -7.01 2.76 13.96
N VAL A 60 -8.13 2.03 13.78
CA VAL A 60 -8.41 0.77 14.47
C VAL A 60 -8.05 -0.43 13.59
N ASN A 61 -8.52 -0.46 12.34
CA ASN A 61 -8.34 -1.62 11.46
C ASN A 61 -7.13 -1.51 10.52
N GLY A 62 -6.57 -0.32 10.31
CA GLY A 62 -5.59 -0.10 9.25
C GLY A 62 -6.24 -0.09 7.87
N ILE A 63 -5.54 -0.57 6.85
CA ILE A 63 -5.99 -0.54 5.46
C ILE A 63 -6.98 -1.68 5.21
N THR A 64 -8.10 -1.34 4.59
CA THR A 64 -9.13 -2.27 4.17
C THR A 64 -9.45 -2.14 2.68
N THR A 65 -10.05 -3.20 2.11
CA THR A 65 -10.46 -3.25 0.71
C THR A 65 -11.74 -4.07 0.53
N PHE A 66 -12.42 -3.84 -0.59
CA PHE A 66 -13.53 -4.67 -1.08
C PHE A 66 -13.06 -5.74 -2.08
N ASN A 67 -11.75 -5.82 -2.34
CA ASN A 67 -11.15 -6.78 -3.26
C ASN A 67 -10.69 -8.06 -2.52
N GLU A 68 -10.65 -9.19 -3.21
CA GLU A 68 -10.14 -10.46 -2.63
C GLU A 68 -8.66 -10.73 -2.98
N GLY A 69 -8.15 -10.17 -4.09
CA GLY A 69 -6.74 -10.25 -4.44
C GLY A 69 -5.89 -9.22 -3.70
N TYR A 70 -5.82 -9.26 -2.37
CA TYR A 70 -5.03 -8.32 -1.56
C TYR A 70 -3.84 -8.97 -0.85
N SER A 71 -3.70 -10.30 -0.99
CA SER A 71 -2.64 -11.12 -0.40
C SER A 71 -1.23 -10.63 -0.75
N ILE A 72 -1.04 -10.07 -1.95
CA ILE A 72 0.25 -9.52 -2.37
C ILE A 72 0.75 -8.40 -1.46
N SER A 73 -0.14 -7.58 -0.88
CA SER A 73 0.26 -6.54 0.07
C SER A 73 0.88 -7.13 1.33
N GLY A 74 0.43 -8.31 1.77
CA GLY A 74 1.03 -9.03 2.89
C GLY A 74 2.45 -9.53 2.59
N ALA A 75 2.66 -10.06 1.37
CA ALA A 75 3.99 -10.43 0.90
C ALA A 75 4.92 -9.20 0.82
N MET A 76 4.43 -8.08 0.29
CA MET A 76 5.20 -6.83 0.21
C MET A 76 5.57 -6.28 1.59
N VAL A 77 4.66 -6.32 2.56
CA VAL A 77 4.94 -5.86 3.94
C VAL A 77 5.98 -6.74 4.61
N THR A 78 6.00 -8.03 4.32
CA THR A 78 7.02 -8.95 4.87
C THR A 78 8.41 -8.67 4.26
N ALA A 79 8.45 -8.22 3.01
CA ALA A 79 9.67 -7.89 2.28
C ALA A 79 10.20 -6.46 2.56
N ALA A 80 9.50 -5.63 3.33
CA ALA A 80 9.82 -4.21 3.50
C ALA A 80 10.14 -3.81 4.94
N ASN A 81 11.16 -2.98 5.10
CA ASN A 81 11.57 -2.45 6.40
C ASN A 81 10.64 -1.34 6.91
N LYS A 82 10.05 -0.56 6.01
CA LYS A 82 9.13 0.54 6.34
C LYS A 82 7.96 0.61 5.37
N VAL A 83 6.76 0.74 5.91
CA VAL A 83 5.50 0.77 5.15
C VAL A 83 4.89 2.17 5.18
N ILE A 84 4.70 2.72 3.99
CA ILE A 84 4.16 4.06 3.76
C ILE A 84 2.84 3.92 2.99
N ALA A 85 1.74 4.25 3.65
CA ALA A 85 0.44 4.33 3.02
C ALA A 85 0.28 5.70 2.36
N VAL A 86 -0.13 5.73 1.09
CA VAL A 86 -0.38 6.96 0.33
C VAL A 86 -1.82 6.93 -0.17
N LEU A 87 -2.64 7.86 0.31
CA LEU A 87 -4.08 7.88 0.06
C LEU A 87 -4.67 9.26 0.27
N ASP A 88 -5.71 9.60 -0.47
CA ASP A 88 -6.48 10.83 -0.24
C ASP A 88 -7.37 10.72 1.01
N SER A 89 -7.75 11.86 1.58
CA SER A 89 -8.54 11.98 2.80
C SER A 89 -9.92 11.31 2.68
N SER A 90 -10.45 11.14 1.45
CA SER A 90 -11.73 10.46 1.21
C SER A 90 -11.70 8.96 1.55
N LYS A 91 -10.52 8.39 1.76
CA LYS A 91 -10.35 6.99 2.18
C LYS A 91 -10.49 6.78 3.69
N PHE A 92 -10.42 7.84 4.50
CA PHE A 92 -10.65 7.71 5.93
C PHE A 92 -12.09 7.31 6.23
N ASN A 93 -12.29 6.52 7.28
CA ASN A 93 -13.60 6.02 7.72
C ASN A 93 -14.36 5.17 6.68
N ARG A 94 -13.69 4.76 5.60
CA ARG A 94 -14.19 3.73 4.69
C ARG A 94 -13.73 2.37 5.17
N ARG A 95 -14.67 1.45 5.33
CA ARG A 95 -14.38 0.07 5.76
C ARG A 95 -14.75 -0.92 4.67
N GLY A 96 -13.72 -1.51 4.09
CA GLY A 96 -13.83 -2.71 3.28
C GLY A 96 -14.10 -3.94 4.13
N PHE A 97 -14.60 -5.00 3.48
CA PHE A 97 -14.83 -6.29 4.15
C PHE A 97 -13.52 -7.01 4.51
N ASN A 98 -12.45 -6.77 3.75
CA ASN A 98 -11.16 -7.42 3.93
C ASN A 98 -10.14 -6.46 4.56
N GLN A 99 -9.46 -6.90 5.63
CA GLN A 99 -8.30 -6.20 6.18
C GLN A 99 -7.06 -6.54 5.32
N VAL A 100 -6.48 -5.52 4.70
CA VAL A 100 -5.28 -5.66 3.87
C VAL A 100 -4.04 -5.61 4.75
N LEU A 101 -3.93 -4.57 5.58
CA LEU A 101 -2.84 -4.37 6.52
C LEU A 101 -3.39 -3.82 7.83
N PRO A 102 -3.05 -4.42 8.97
CA PRO A 102 -3.44 -3.87 10.26
C PRO A 102 -2.64 -2.58 10.53
N ILE A 103 -3.18 -1.68 11.36
CA ILE A 103 -2.60 -0.35 11.58
C ILE A 103 -1.16 -0.42 12.12
N GLU A 104 -0.85 -1.47 12.88
CA GLU A 104 0.48 -1.70 13.45
C GLU A 104 1.52 -2.03 12.39
N LYS A 105 1.14 -2.45 11.18
CA LYS A 105 2.08 -2.70 10.08
C LYS A 105 2.38 -1.45 9.26
N ILE A 106 1.72 -0.33 9.54
CA ILE A 106 1.92 0.93 8.84
C ILE A 106 2.83 1.82 9.69
N ASP A 107 3.81 2.47 9.07
CA ASP A 107 4.72 3.38 9.78
C ASP A 107 4.41 4.84 9.46
N ILE A 108 4.02 5.13 8.22
CA ILE A 108 3.69 6.48 7.75
C ILE A 108 2.40 6.47 6.93
N ILE A 109 1.55 7.48 7.13
CA ILE A 109 0.44 7.81 6.23
C ILE A 109 0.73 9.18 5.61
N ILE A 110 0.66 9.25 4.28
CA ILE A 110 0.71 10.49 3.50
C ILE A 110 -0.68 10.71 2.90
N THR A 111 -1.27 11.88 3.16
CA THR A 111 -2.61 12.24 2.69
C THR A 111 -2.73 13.74 2.42
N ASP A 112 -3.79 14.19 1.76
CA ASP A 112 -4.06 15.61 1.56
C ASP A 112 -4.51 16.32 2.86
N ASP A 113 -4.56 17.64 2.83
CA ASP A 113 -4.87 18.48 4.00
C ASP A 113 -6.33 18.38 4.50
N ALA A 114 -7.24 17.74 3.76
CA ALA A 114 -8.65 17.60 4.13
C ALA A 114 -8.95 16.45 5.11
N VAL A 115 -7.94 15.76 5.65
CA VAL A 115 -8.13 14.77 6.73
C VAL A 115 -8.73 15.41 7.99
N SER A 116 -9.74 14.76 8.59
CA SER A 116 -10.48 15.32 9.72
C SER A 116 -9.62 15.36 11.00
N GLU A 117 -9.89 16.33 11.88
CA GLU A 117 -9.21 16.42 13.19
C GLU A 117 -9.45 15.16 14.06
N VAL A 118 -10.61 14.52 13.91
CA VAL A 118 -10.93 13.27 14.61
C VAL A 118 -9.98 12.15 14.17
N ASP A 119 -9.75 12.01 12.86
CA ASP A 119 -8.85 11.01 12.31
C ASP A 119 -7.38 11.30 12.67
N LYS A 120 -6.97 12.58 12.64
CA LYS A 120 -5.63 13.00 13.09
C LYS A 120 -5.38 12.60 14.54
N LEU A 121 -6.32 12.93 15.44
CA LEU A 121 -6.24 12.59 16.87
C LEU A 121 -6.27 11.08 17.10
N ALA A 122 -7.02 10.32 16.31
CA ALA A 122 -7.04 8.87 16.38
C ALA A 122 -5.68 8.27 15.99
N LEU A 123 -5.06 8.75 14.90
CA LEU A 123 -3.74 8.31 14.47
C LEU A 123 -2.62 8.68 15.46
N GLN A 124 -2.72 9.83 16.16
CA GLN A 124 -1.74 10.21 17.19
C GLN A 124 -1.67 9.23 18.37
N LYS A 125 -2.71 8.43 18.60
CA LYS A 125 -2.72 7.37 19.62
C LYS A 125 -2.04 6.08 19.14
N THR A 126 -1.63 6.03 17.88
CA THR A 126 -0.92 4.91 17.27
C THR A 126 0.56 5.25 17.09
N ARG A 127 1.37 4.31 16.61
CA ARG A 127 2.78 4.55 16.24
C ARG A 127 2.95 5.21 14.86
N VAL A 128 1.85 5.41 14.13
CA VAL A 128 1.87 5.87 12.74
C VAL A 128 2.16 7.37 12.66
N LYS A 129 3.13 7.75 11.84
CA LYS A 129 3.39 9.16 11.52
C LYS A 129 2.45 9.62 10.41
N LEU A 130 1.68 10.68 10.66
CA LEU A 130 0.86 11.34 9.64
C LEU A 130 1.64 12.48 8.97
N ILE A 131 1.59 12.56 7.64
CA ILE A 131 2.12 13.66 6.82
C ILE A 131 0.99 14.15 5.91
N THR A 132 0.72 15.46 5.95
CA THR A 132 -0.25 16.12 5.05
C THR A 132 0.50 16.84 3.93
N VAL A 133 0.03 16.75 2.68
CA VAL A 133 0.59 17.38 1.48
C VAL A 133 -0.41 18.22 0.71
#